data_AF-A0A4P7L2G6-F1
#
_entry.id   AF-A0A4P7L2G6-F1
#
_cell.length_a   1.000
_cell.length_b   1.000
_cell.length_c   1.000
_cell.angle_alpha   90.00
_cell.angle_beta   90.00
_cell.angle_gamma   90.00
#
_symmetry.space_group_name_H-M   'P 1'
#
loop_
_entity.id
_entity.type
_entity.pdbx_description
1 polymer ?
#
loop_
_entity_poly.entity_id
_entity_poly.type
_entity_poly.pdbx_seq_one_letter_code
_entity_poly.pdbx_strand_id
1 'polypeptide(L)'
;MIYQLTSVNSNSNSFYGVEADLTLEDFQHACAYVQIVRDGLPVLSSCLDDCVGDWDGVILLNRFYGFKPIYKMIKPDEIIDFYDNWHEYVLKNDVNKINQFAVINASRKIVEFFCEKIEKTIQDFPHFEIELKRLRLLLNGECVEETWNWQRIDAKYLTGFKLWDSTEPELITGVY
;
A
#
# COMPACT_ATOMS: atom_id res chain seq x y z
N MET A 1 -7.88 -19.61 4.29
CA MET A 1 -6.62 -19.71 5.05
C MET A 1 -6.43 -18.44 5.87
N ILE A 2 -5.66 -18.52 6.95
CA ILE A 2 -5.32 -17.41 7.84
C ILE A 2 -3.84 -17.12 7.71
N TYR A 3 -3.53 -15.93 7.23
CA TYR A 3 -2.17 -15.43 7.06
C TYR A 3 -1.86 -14.42 8.16
N GLN A 4 -0.68 -14.52 8.77
CA GLN A 4 -0.15 -13.45 9.61
C GLN A 4 0.82 -12.60 8.78
N LEU A 5 0.62 -11.28 8.80
CA LEU A 5 1.57 -10.33 8.25
C LEU A 5 2.57 -9.95 9.33
N THR A 6 3.86 -10.00 8.99
CA THR A 6 4.96 -9.54 9.83
C THR A 6 5.84 -8.60 9.01
N SER A 7 6.59 -7.74 9.69
CA SER A 7 7.66 -6.95 9.07
C SER A 7 8.86 -6.99 10.00
N VAL A 8 10.04 -7.26 9.46
CA VAL A 8 11.31 -7.25 10.22
C VAL A 8 11.58 -5.92 10.92
N ASN A 9 10.98 -4.83 10.43
CA ASN A 9 11.10 -3.49 11.00
C ASN A 9 9.96 -3.13 11.98
N SER A 10 8.99 -4.03 12.17
CA SER A 10 7.89 -3.84 13.14
C SER A 10 8.35 -4.29 14.52
N ASN A 11 8.53 -3.34 15.43
CA ASN A 11 8.71 -3.60 16.87
C ASN A 11 7.39 -3.98 17.57
N SER A 12 6.32 -4.26 16.81
CA SER A 12 5.00 -4.56 17.35
C SER A 12 4.92 -6.02 17.80
N ASN A 13 4.62 -6.25 19.07
CA ASN A 13 4.22 -7.58 19.57
C ASN A 13 2.76 -7.93 19.19
N SER A 14 2.12 -7.13 18.34
CA SER A 14 0.70 -7.30 18.00
C SER A 14 0.52 -8.34 16.88
N PHE A 15 -0.65 -8.96 16.86
CA PHE A 15 -1.04 -9.88 15.81
C PHE A 15 -1.80 -9.15 14.70
N TYR A 16 -1.32 -9.25 13.47
CA TYR A 16 -1.93 -8.68 12.27
C TYR A 16 -2.25 -9.80 11.28
N GLY A 17 -3.47 -10.32 11.35
CA GLY A 17 -3.91 -11.45 10.53
C GLY A 17 -4.89 -11.07 9.43
N VAL A 18 -4.93 -11.88 8.39
CA VAL A 18 -5.86 -11.79 7.26
C VAL A 18 -6.42 -13.17 6.96
N GLU A 19 -7.75 -13.29 6.95
CA GLU A 19 -8.45 -14.46 6.43
C GLU A 19 -8.78 -14.24 4.94
N ALA A 20 -8.26 -15.11 4.09
CA ALA A 20 -8.46 -15.07 2.65
C ALA A 20 -8.60 -16.49 2.07
N ASP A 21 -9.42 -16.64 1.04
CA ASP A 21 -9.59 -17.89 0.30
C ASP A 21 -8.65 -17.92 -0.91
N LEU A 22 -7.34 -17.86 -0.63
CA LEU A 22 -6.27 -17.91 -1.62
C LEU A 22 -5.24 -18.96 -1.20
N THR A 23 -4.49 -19.49 -2.16
CA THR A 23 -3.25 -20.24 -1.91
C THR A 23 -2.17 -19.29 -1.38
N LEU A 24 -1.11 -19.84 -0.77
CA LEU A 24 0.01 -19.02 -0.29
C LEU A 24 0.64 -18.21 -1.43
N GLU A 25 0.88 -18.83 -2.59
CA GLU A 25 1.44 -18.15 -3.77
C GLU A 25 0.55 -17.00 -4.24
N ASP A 26 -0.76 -17.24 -4.36
CA ASP A 26 -1.72 -16.21 -4.78
C ASP A 26 -1.82 -15.07 -3.77
N PHE A 27 -1.82 -15.39 -2.48
CA PHE A 27 -1.85 -14.37 -1.44
C PHE A 27 -0.56 -13.53 -1.43
N GLN A 28 0.61 -14.14 -1.65
CA GLN A 28 1.88 -13.41 -1.82
C GLN A 28 1.85 -12.48 -3.04
N HIS A 29 1.26 -12.90 -4.16
CA HIS A 29 1.07 -12.02 -5.33
C HIS A 29 0.10 -10.86 -5.04
N ALA A 30 -1.00 -11.12 -4.32
CA ALA A 30 -1.94 -10.08 -3.89
C ALA A 30 -1.27 -9.04 -2.97
N CYS A 31 -0.40 -9.49 -2.06
CA CYS A 31 0.43 -8.64 -1.21
C CYS A 31 1.41 -7.80 -2.03
N ALA A 32 2.14 -8.43 -2.95
CA ALA A 32 3.12 -7.75 -3.81
C ALA A 32 2.46 -6.69 -4.70
N TYR A 33 1.26 -6.94 -5.21
CA TYR A 33 0.53 -5.93 -5.97
C TYR A 33 0.28 -4.65 -5.14
N VAL A 34 -0.20 -4.79 -3.89
CA VAL A 34 -0.42 -3.65 -2.99
C VAL A 34 0.87 -2.87 -2.74
N GLN A 35 1.97 -3.60 -2.50
CA GLN A 35 3.30 -3.02 -2.23
C GLN A 35 3.82 -2.23 -3.44
N ILE A 36 3.77 -2.82 -4.64
CA ILE A 36 4.27 -2.18 -5.87
C ILE A 36 3.44 -0.95 -6.23
N VAL A 37 2.12 -0.99 -6.09
CA VAL A 37 1.27 0.20 -6.29
C VAL A 37 1.66 1.30 -5.30
N ARG A 38 1.87 0.96 -4.02
CA ARG A 38 2.30 1.92 -3.01
C ARG A 38 3.65 2.54 -3.36
N ASP A 39 4.60 1.76 -3.87
CA ASP A 39 5.93 2.25 -4.26
C ASP A 39 5.90 3.12 -5.53
N GLY A 40 4.78 3.08 -6.26
CA GLY A 40 4.40 4.03 -7.30
C GLY A 40 4.05 5.43 -6.81
N LEU A 41 3.73 5.59 -5.51
CA LEU A 41 3.12 6.78 -4.93
C LEU A 41 4.11 7.64 -4.12
N PRO A 42 3.71 8.86 -3.69
CA PRO A 42 4.57 9.74 -2.91
C PRO A 42 5.04 9.10 -1.60
N VAL A 43 6.34 9.18 -1.35
CA VAL A 43 6.96 8.94 -0.05
C VAL A 43 6.79 10.21 0.79
N LEU A 44 5.95 10.11 1.80
CA LEU A 44 5.65 11.22 2.72
C LEU A 44 6.30 10.97 4.08
N SER A 45 7.62 10.69 4.12
CA SER A 45 8.35 10.28 5.33
C SER A 45 8.24 11.27 6.51
N SER A 46 7.83 12.51 6.26
CA SER A 46 7.55 13.48 7.32
C SER A 46 6.28 13.13 8.12
N CYS A 47 5.30 12.44 7.52
CA CYS A 47 4.00 12.15 8.14
C CYS A 47 3.58 10.67 8.10
N LEU A 48 4.16 9.85 7.22
CA LEU A 48 3.81 8.45 7.02
C LEU A 48 5.07 7.60 6.85
N ASP A 49 4.93 6.30 7.11
CA ASP A 49 5.98 5.33 6.85
C ASP A 49 6.30 5.25 5.34
N ASP A 50 7.56 5.00 5.04
CA ASP A 50 8.10 4.90 3.69
C ASP A 50 7.89 3.51 3.05
N CYS A 51 7.13 2.63 3.70
CA CYS A 51 6.69 1.33 3.20
C CYS A 51 5.30 0.98 3.80
N VAL A 52 4.67 -0.08 3.30
CA VAL A 52 3.42 -0.59 3.91
C VAL A 52 3.78 -1.51 5.07
N GLY A 53 3.55 -1.05 6.31
CA GLY A 53 3.69 -1.87 7.51
C GLY A 53 2.65 -3.00 7.60
N ASP A 54 2.85 -3.93 8.53
CA ASP A 54 1.96 -5.06 8.80
C ASP A 54 0.49 -4.64 9.07
N TRP A 55 0.28 -3.64 9.93
CA TRP A 55 -1.04 -3.08 10.22
C TRP A 55 -1.70 -2.43 9.00
N ASP A 56 -0.93 -1.59 8.28
CA ASP A 56 -1.40 -0.92 7.07
C ASP A 56 -1.73 -1.95 5.98
N GLY A 57 -0.94 -3.02 5.89
CA GLY A 57 -1.12 -4.15 4.98
C GLY A 57 -2.46 -4.83 5.19
N VAL A 58 -2.85 -5.11 6.44
CA VAL A 58 -4.18 -5.69 6.76
C VAL A 58 -5.31 -4.80 6.26
N ILE A 59 -5.22 -3.49 6.47
CA ILE A 59 -6.24 -2.52 6.05
C ILE A 59 -6.31 -2.44 4.52
N LEU A 60 -5.17 -2.34 3.85
CA LEU A 60 -5.10 -2.23 2.40
C LEU A 60 -5.55 -3.52 1.71
N LEU A 61 -5.19 -4.69 2.22
CA LEU A 61 -5.66 -5.98 1.69
C LEU A 61 -7.19 -6.12 1.81
N ASN A 62 -7.78 -5.65 2.91
CA ASN A 62 -9.24 -5.56 3.03
C ASN A 62 -9.83 -4.57 2.02
N ARG A 63 -9.23 -3.40 1.85
CA ARG A 63 -9.70 -2.36 0.91
C ARG A 63 -9.61 -2.77 -0.56
N PHE A 64 -8.60 -3.58 -0.91
CA PHE A 64 -8.36 -4.03 -2.28
C PHE A 64 -9.24 -5.23 -2.62
N TYR A 65 -9.29 -6.23 -1.74
CA TYR A 65 -9.83 -7.54 -2.07
C TYR A 65 -11.00 -7.99 -1.18
N GLY A 66 -11.33 -7.22 -0.13
CA GLY A 66 -12.35 -7.61 0.85
C GLY A 66 -11.89 -8.70 1.82
N PHE A 67 -10.60 -9.05 1.85
CA PHE A 67 -10.07 -10.04 2.80
C PHE A 67 -10.36 -9.63 4.23
N LYS A 68 -10.67 -10.59 5.09
CA LYS A 68 -11.21 -10.30 6.42
C LYS A 68 -10.06 -10.06 7.42
N PRO A 69 -9.98 -8.88 8.06
CA PRO A 69 -8.98 -8.61 9.09
C PRO A 69 -9.16 -9.46 10.34
N ILE A 70 -8.05 -9.85 10.96
CA ILE A 70 -8.01 -10.52 12.26
C ILE A 70 -7.00 -9.82 13.16
N TYR A 71 -7.49 -9.22 14.24
CA TYR A 71 -6.65 -8.53 15.22
C TYR A 71 -6.47 -9.32 16.53
N LYS A 72 -7.16 -10.46 16.64
CA LYS A 72 -7.03 -11.35 17.80
C LYS A 72 -5.92 -12.35 17.53
N MET A 73 -5.01 -12.50 18.49
CA MET A 73 -3.99 -13.54 18.47
C MET A 73 -4.62 -14.93 18.30
N ILE A 74 -4.29 -15.57 17.18
CA ILE A 74 -4.65 -16.94 16.84
C ILE A 74 -3.48 -17.60 16.13
N LYS A 75 -3.46 -18.94 16.06
CA LYS A 75 -2.45 -19.65 15.29
C LYS A 75 -2.71 -19.40 13.79
N PRO A 76 -1.78 -18.80 13.03
CA PRO A 76 -1.92 -18.66 11.59
C PRO A 76 -1.63 -19.99 10.89
N ASP A 77 -2.16 -20.12 9.67
CA ASP A 77 -1.79 -21.20 8.75
C ASP A 77 -0.39 -20.92 8.18
N GLU A 78 -0.12 -19.67 7.79
CA GLU A 78 1.14 -19.22 7.22
C GLU A 78 1.54 -17.84 7.75
N ILE A 79 2.85 -17.55 7.79
CA ILE A 79 3.41 -16.26 8.19
C ILE A 79 4.12 -15.65 6.98
N ILE A 80 3.81 -14.39 6.68
CA ILE A 80 4.35 -13.67 5.54
C ILE A 80 5.13 -12.47 6.04
N ASP A 81 6.41 -12.42 5.66
CA ASP A 81 7.19 -11.20 5.76
C ASP A 81 6.69 -10.21 4.71
N PHE A 82 5.79 -9.33 5.14
CA PHE A 82 5.19 -8.31 4.30
C PHE A 82 6.16 -7.16 3.99
N TYR A 83 7.31 -7.04 4.65
CA TYR A 83 8.30 -6.04 4.26
C TYR A 83 9.04 -6.50 3.00
N ASP A 84 9.56 -7.73 3.03
CA ASP A 84 10.37 -8.29 1.96
C ASP A 84 9.59 -9.21 1.01
N ASN A 85 8.27 -9.34 1.15
CA ASN A 85 7.43 -10.26 0.36
C ASN A 85 7.71 -10.15 -1.14
N TRP A 86 7.73 -8.93 -1.68
CA TRP A 86 7.97 -8.73 -3.10
C TRP A 86 9.43 -8.99 -3.49
N HIS A 87 10.40 -8.66 -2.62
CA HIS A 87 11.84 -8.83 -2.87
C HIS A 87 12.28 -10.30 -2.80
N GLU A 88 11.90 -11.02 -1.75
CA GLU A 88 12.37 -12.39 -1.53
C GLU A 88 11.56 -13.45 -2.29
N TYR A 89 10.25 -13.27 -2.40
CA TYR A 89 9.34 -14.32 -2.87
C TYR A 89 8.77 -14.04 -4.26
N VAL A 90 8.67 -12.77 -4.67
CA VAL A 90 8.03 -12.38 -5.95
C VAL A 90 9.01 -11.90 -7.02
N LEU A 91 10.23 -11.46 -6.69
CA LEU A 91 11.26 -11.06 -7.69
C LEU A 91 11.69 -12.18 -8.66
N LYS A 92 11.24 -13.42 -8.45
CA LYS A 92 11.42 -14.53 -9.40
C LYS A 92 10.22 -14.79 -10.33
N ASN A 93 9.12 -14.03 -10.22
CA ASN A 93 7.88 -14.28 -10.97
C ASN A 93 7.44 -13.15 -11.91
N ASP A 94 6.59 -13.59 -12.82
CA ASP A 94 5.96 -12.91 -13.96
C ASP A 94 5.00 -11.79 -13.51
N VAL A 95 5.23 -10.55 -13.99
CA VAL A 95 4.33 -9.39 -13.79
C VAL A 95 2.88 -9.75 -14.17
N ASN A 96 2.67 -10.68 -15.11
CA ASN A 96 1.34 -11.16 -15.46
C ASN A 96 0.62 -11.85 -14.29
N LYS A 97 1.33 -12.62 -13.45
CA LYS A 97 0.73 -13.26 -12.26
C LYS A 97 0.31 -12.21 -11.23
N ILE A 98 1.15 -11.21 -10.98
CA ILE A 98 0.82 -10.11 -10.06
C ILE A 98 -0.39 -9.34 -10.59
N ASN A 99 -0.43 -9.06 -11.89
CA ASN A 99 -1.53 -8.35 -12.54
C ASN A 99 -2.86 -9.12 -12.53
N GLN A 100 -2.90 -10.41 -12.19
CA GLN A 100 -4.16 -11.12 -11.91
C GLN A 100 -4.87 -10.57 -10.67
N PHE A 101 -4.12 -9.92 -9.77
CA PHE A 101 -4.64 -9.25 -8.58
C PHE A 101 -4.81 -7.74 -8.78
N ALA A 102 -4.73 -7.25 -10.02
CA ALA A 102 -4.94 -5.84 -10.28
C ALA A 102 -6.37 -5.42 -9.90
N VAL A 103 -6.49 -4.25 -9.26
CA VAL A 103 -7.78 -3.69 -8.88
C VAL A 103 -7.98 -2.32 -9.51
N ILE A 104 -9.24 -1.98 -9.74
CA ILE A 104 -9.64 -0.67 -10.25
C ILE A 104 -9.25 0.40 -9.22
N ASN A 105 -8.64 1.49 -9.69
CA ASN A 105 -8.26 2.66 -8.89
C ASN A 105 -7.39 2.31 -7.68
N ALA A 106 -6.41 1.42 -7.87
CA ALA A 106 -5.52 0.96 -6.79
C ALA A 106 -4.73 2.11 -6.16
N SER A 107 -4.11 2.96 -6.99
CA SER A 107 -3.39 4.15 -6.52
C SER A 107 -4.30 5.08 -5.72
N ARG A 108 -5.54 5.30 -6.19
CA ARG A 108 -6.53 6.13 -5.50
C ARG A 108 -6.88 5.59 -4.12
N LYS A 109 -7.14 4.27 -4.00
CA LYS A 109 -7.46 3.60 -2.73
C LYS A 109 -6.35 3.80 -1.68
N ILE A 110 -5.09 3.82 -2.11
CA ILE A 110 -3.93 4.07 -1.23
C ILE A 110 -3.83 5.55 -0.86
N VAL A 111 -4.03 6.47 -1.80
CA VAL A 111 -4.03 7.90 -1.48
C VAL A 111 -5.18 8.28 -0.53
N GLU A 112 -6.35 7.68 -0.68
CA GLU A 112 -7.46 7.81 0.28
C GLU A 112 -7.04 7.29 1.67
N PHE A 113 -6.30 6.18 1.73
CA PHE A 113 -5.77 5.64 2.97
C PHE A 113 -4.74 6.58 3.62
N PHE A 114 -3.87 7.22 2.83
CA PHE A 114 -2.92 8.23 3.32
C PHE A 114 -3.64 9.42 3.94
N CYS A 115 -4.70 9.93 3.29
CA CYS A 115 -5.53 10.99 3.84
C CYS A 115 -6.10 10.59 5.22
N GLU A 116 -6.70 9.40 5.32
CA GLU A 116 -7.28 8.90 6.57
C GLU A 116 -6.24 8.77 7.70
N LYS A 117 -5.00 8.34 7.38
CA LYS A 117 -3.91 8.28 8.36
C LYS A 117 -3.51 9.67 8.84
N ILE A 118 -3.27 10.59 7.91
CA ILE A 118 -2.84 11.96 8.23
C ILE A 118 -3.93 12.69 9.04
N GLU A 119 -5.20 12.53 8.66
CA GLU A 119 -6.35 13.12 9.37
C GLU A 119 -6.42 12.70 10.84
N LYS A 120 -6.07 11.45 11.16
CA LYS A 120 -6.04 10.97 12.56
C LYS A 120 -4.90 11.57 13.38
N THR A 121 -3.82 12.00 12.73
CA THR A 121 -2.62 12.55 13.40
C THR A 121 -2.54 14.07 13.36
N ILE A 122 -3.40 14.75 12.58
CA ILE A 122 -3.28 16.19 12.30
C ILE A 122 -3.46 17.07 13.55
N GLN A 123 -4.21 16.59 14.56
CA GLN A 123 -4.40 17.31 15.82
C GLN A 123 -3.07 17.43 16.58
N ASP A 124 -2.27 16.37 16.57
CA ASP A 124 -0.97 16.34 17.24
C ASP A 124 0.13 16.97 16.37
N PHE A 125 -0.03 16.91 15.04
CA PHE A 125 0.95 17.40 14.07
C PHE A 125 0.29 18.29 12.99
N PRO A 126 -0.07 19.56 13.32
CA PRO A 126 -0.79 20.44 12.40
C PRO A 126 -0.04 20.75 11.09
N HIS A 127 1.29 20.66 11.10
CA HIS A 127 2.10 20.88 9.90
C HIS A 127 1.87 19.82 8.81
N PHE A 128 1.22 18.69 9.11
CA PHE A 128 0.81 17.71 8.10
C PHE A 128 -0.42 18.15 7.28
N GLU A 129 -1.09 19.24 7.66
CA GLU A 129 -2.25 19.78 6.94
C GLU A 129 -1.92 20.12 5.48
N ILE A 130 -0.69 20.57 5.21
CA ILE A 130 -0.26 20.88 3.83
C ILE A 130 -0.21 19.61 2.97
N GLU A 131 0.26 18.50 3.51
CA GLU A 131 0.32 17.22 2.80
C GLU A 131 -1.09 16.65 2.60
N LEU A 132 -1.95 16.73 3.61
CA LEU A 132 -3.35 16.35 3.48
C LEU A 132 -4.06 17.15 2.37
N LYS A 133 -3.82 18.47 2.31
CA LYS A 133 -4.38 19.33 1.26
C LYS A 133 -3.90 18.91 -0.12
N ARG A 134 -2.60 18.64 -0.28
CA ARG A 134 -2.00 18.19 -1.55
C ARG A 134 -2.56 16.84 -2.00
N LEU A 135 -2.71 15.88 -1.09
CA LEU A 135 -3.31 14.57 -1.40
C LEU A 135 -4.77 14.71 -1.83
N ARG A 136 -5.55 15.60 -1.19
CA ARG A 136 -6.92 15.90 -1.61
C ARG A 136 -6.99 16.55 -2.99
N LEU A 137 -6.05 17.44 -3.33
CA LEU A 137 -5.95 17.99 -4.69
C LEU A 137 -5.68 16.86 -5.71
N LEU A 138 -4.73 15.97 -5.40
CA LEU A 138 -4.43 14.81 -6.23
C LEU A 138 -5.66 13.89 -6.42
N LEU A 139 -6.42 13.61 -5.36
CA LEU A 139 -7.68 12.85 -5.42
C LEU A 139 -8.77 13.53 -6.26
N ASN A 140 -8.73 14.86 -6.36
CA ASN A 140 -9.65 15.64 -7.20
C ASN A 140 -9.17 15.74 -8.67
N GLY A 141 -8.08 15.05 -9.01
CA GLY A 141 -7.56 14.99 -10.38
C GLY A 141 -6.59 16.11 -10.72
N GLU A 142 -6.07 16.85 -9.74
CA GLU A 142 -4.94 17.75 -9.97
C GLU A 142 -3.65 16.96 -10.19
N CYS A 143 -2.74 17.54 -10.98
CA CYS A 143 -1.40 16.99 -11.14
C CYS A 143 -0.50 17.41 -9.96
N VAL A 144 0.46 16.56 -9.61
CA VAL A 144 1.50 16.90 -8.64
C VAL A 144 2.35 18.05 -9.17
N GLU A 145 2.37 19.16 -8.43
CA GLU A 145 3.17 20.33 -8.79
C GLU A 145 4.66 20.14 -8.43
N GLU A 146 5.55 20.82 -9.15
CA GLU A 146 6.98 20.85 -8.86
C GLU A 146 7.27 21.32 -7.42
N THR A 147 6.48 22.27 -6.92
CA THR A 147 6.62 22.84 -5.57
C THR A 147 6.30 21.85 -4.44
N TRP A 148 5.67 20.71 -4.74
CA TRP A 148 5.35 19.70 -3.74
C TRP A 148 6.57 18.82 -3.43
N ASN A 149 7.54 18.75 -4.35
CA ASN A 149 8.80 18.01 -4.19
C ASN A 149 8.60 16.53 -3.79
N TRP A 150 7.47 15.94 -4.18
CA TRP A 150 7.16 14.55 -3.89
C TRP A 150 7.98 13.60 -4.76
N GLN A 151 8.47 12.54 -4.13
CA GLN A 151 9.27 11.50 -4.76
C GLN A 151 8.70 10.13 -4.44
N ARG A 152 9.01 9.17 -5.29
CA ARG A 152 8.76 7.75 -5.08
C ARG A 152 9.87 7.11 -4.24
N ILE A 153 9.71 5.82 -3.92
CA ILE A 153 10.75 5.06 -3.18
C ILE A 153 12.07 4.96 -3.96
N ASP A 154 12.02 4.96 -5.30
CA ASP A 154 13.19 4.98 -6.20
C ASP A 154 13.78 6.39 -6.41
N ALA A 155 13.38 7.35 -5.58
CA ALA A 155 13.76 8.76 -5.62
C ALA A 155 13.38 9.53 -6.90
N LYS A 156 12.54 8.95 -7.78
CA LYS A 156 12.02 9.69 -8.94
C LYS A 156 10.97 10.70 -8.52
N TYR A 157 11.08 11.91 -9.04
CA TYR A 157 10.09 12.97 -8.84
C TYR A 157 8.75 12.62 -9.47
N LEU A 158 7.68 12.97 -8.77
CA LEU A 158 6.30 12.76 -9.21
C LEU A 158 5.70 13.98 -9.91
N THR A 159 6.48 15.00 -10.28
CA THR A 159 5.96 16.19 -10.97
C THR A 159 5.17 15.80 -12.22
N GLY A 160 3.94 16.31 -12.33
CA GLY A 160 3.01 15.97 -13.41
C GLY A 160 2.24 14.65 -13.22
N PHE A 161 2.54 13.86 -12.19
CA PHE A 161 1.76 12.67 -11.83
C PHE A 161 0.32 13.07 -11.51
N LYS A 162 -0.63 12.24 -11.94
CA LYS A 162 -2.06 12.46 -11.73
C LYS A 162 -2.74 11.13 -11.48
N LEU A 163 -3.71 11.12 -10.56
CA LEU A 163 -4.61 9.99 -10.41
C LEU A 163 -5.67 10.03 -11.52
N TRP A 164 -5.84 8.90 -12.19
CA TRP A 164 -6.87 8.72 -13.20
C TRP A 164 -7.99 7.87 -12.61
N ASP A 165 -9.23 8.30 -12.79
CA ASP A 165 -10.37 7.44 -12.55
C ASP A 165 -10.48 6.48 -13.74
N SER A 166 -10.16 5.21 -13.48
CA SER A 166 -10.23 4.13 -14.44
C SER A 166 -11.45 3.27 -14.16
N THR A 167 -12.04 2.71 -15.22
CA THR A 167 -13.00 1.60 -15.12
C THR A 167 -12.30 0.24 -15.22
N GLU A 168 -11.02 0.24 -15.59
CA GLU A 168 -10.20 -0.95 -15.75
C GLU A 168 -9.21 -1.11 -14.58
N PRO A 169 -8.81 -2.35 -14.25
CA PRO A 169 -7.77 -2.61 -13.26
C PRO A 169 -6.45 -1.88 -13.57
N GLU A 170 -5.82 -1.36 -12.52
CA GLU A 170 -4.55 -0.64 -12.64
C GLU A 170 -3.38 -1.61 -12.77
N LEU A 171 -2.99 -1.94 -14.00
CA LEU A 171 -1.93 -2.91 -14.24
C LEU A 171 -0.55 -2.34 -13.88
N ILE A 172 0.28 -3.18 -13.28
CA ILE A 172 1.71 -2.92 -13.12
C ILE A 172 2.36 -3.09 -14.51
N THR A 173 2.89 -1.99 -15.05
CA THR A 173 3.55 -1.96 -16.36
C THR A 173 5.08 -2.05 -16.28
N GLY A 174 5.63 -2.12 -15.07
CA GLY A 174 7.05 -2.29 -14.76
C GLY A 174 7.26 -2.50 -13.27
N VAL A 175 8.29 -3.26 -12.88
CA VAL A 175 8.74 -3.37 -11.48
C VAL A 175 9.72 -2.23 -11.24
N TYR A 176 9.52 -1.48 -10.15
CA TYR A 176 10.25 -0.26 -9.86
C TYR A 176 11.40 -0.48 -8.89
#